data_AF-H8I4E7-F1
#
_entry.id   AF-H8I4E7-F1
#
_cell.length_a   1.000
_cell.length_b   1.000
_cell.length_c   1.000
_cell.angle_alpha   90.00
_cell.angle_beta   90.00
_cell.angle_gamma   90.00
#
_symmetry.space_group_name_H-M   'P 1'
#
loop_
_entity.id
_entity.type
_entity.pdbx_description
1 polymer ?
#
loop_
_entity_poly.entity_id
_entity_poly.type
_entity_poly.pdbx_seq_one_letter_code
_entity_poly.pdbx_strand_id
1 'polypeptide(L)'
;MACLNDYDYDILLSHQTYKASEEFILSNYWETYYVEPGYTVLGLRILGDEYVPIAVEDNTNNLIIPYTKPCMGTFVVRIKNVPEEVERIRKSYEKTITLKQWRKHADDKIK
;
A
#
# COMPACT_ATOMS: atom_id res chain seq x y z
N MET A 1 0.46 19.79 -8.39
CA MET A 1 -0.05 18.87 -7.33
C MET A 1 -0.44 17.60 -8.06
N ALA A 2 0.18 16.47 -7.75
CA ALA A 2 -0.20 15.20 -8.36
C ALA A 2 -1.56 14.76 -7.80
N CYS A 3 -2.47 14.34 -8.68
CA CYS A 3 -3.78 13.83 -8.34
C CYS A 3 -3.85 12.34 -8.69
N LEU A 4 -4.64 11.56 -7.95
CA LEU A 4 -4.83 10.14 -8.27
C LEU A 4 -5.41 9.97 -9.69
N ASN A 5 -6.20 10.93 -10.15
CA ASN A 5 -6.79 10.93 -11.50
C ASN A 5 -5.77 11.16 -12.63
N ASP A 6 -4.53 11.52 -12.33
CA ASP A 6 -3.47 11.64 -13.34
C ASP A 6 -2.90 10.26 -13.73
N TYR A 7 -3.29 9.19 -13.03
CA TYR A 7 -2.81 7.83 -13.25
C TYR A 7 -3.94 6.90 -13.66
N ASP A 8 -3.60 5.82 -14.38
CA ASP A 8 -4.54 4.72 -14.58
C ASP A 8 -4.62 3.90 -13.29
N TYR A 9 -5.80 3.88 -12.67
CA TYR A 9 -6.01 3.18 -11.41
C TYR A 9 -7.31 2.40 -11.34
N ASP A 10 -7.29 1.29 -10.60
CA ASP A 10 -8.49 0.59 -10.16
C ASP A 10 -8.69 0.75 -8.66
N ILE A 11 -9.94 0.76 -8.21
CA ILE A 11 -10.29 0.66 -6.80
C ILE A 11 -10.53 -0.82 -6.48
N LEU A 12 -9.71 -1.39 -5.59
CA LEU A 12 -9.83 -2.79 -5.14
C LEU A 12 -10.73 -2.91 -3.91
N LEU A 13 -10.65 -1.93 -3.00
CA LEU A 13 -11.54 -1.79 -1.85
C LEU A 13 -11.89 -0.32 -1.64
N SER A 14 -13.12 -0.08 -1.20
CA SER A 14 -13.66 1.25 -0.99
C SER A 14 -14.32 1.38 0.38
N HIS A 15 -14.24 2.58 0.97
CA HIS A 15 -14.94 2.95 2.19
C HIS A 15 -14.63 2.05 3.40
N GLN A 16 -13.37 1.65 3.53
CA GLN A 16 -12.92 0.79 4.62
C GLN A 16 -12.16 1.57 5.68
N THR A 17 -11.96 0.92 6.83
CA THR A 17 -10.99 1.39 7.82
C THR A 17 -9.57 1.17 7.29
N TYR A 18 -8.63 1.95 7.83
CA TYR A 18 -7.22 1.79 7.52
C TYR A 18 -6.73 0.36 7.82
N LYS A 19 -7.10 -0.18 8.98
CA LYS A 19 -6.74 -1.55 9.40
C LYS A 19 -7.24 -2.59 8.39
N ALA A 20 -8.51 -2.54 8.00
CA ALA A 20 -9.05 -3.47 7.01
C ALA A 20 -8.34 -3.37 5.64
N SER A 21 -7.93 -2.16 5.26
CA SER A 21 -7.17 -1.92 4.03
C SER A 21 -5.76 -2.53 4.11
N GLU A 22 -5.08 -2.37 5.24
CA GLU A 22 -3.79 -3.01 5.51
C GLU A 22 -3.91 -4.54 5.47
N GLU A 23 -4.88 -5.12 6.20
CA GLU A 23 -5.07 -6.57 6.24
C GLU A 23 -5.36 -7.18 4.87
N PHE A 24 -6.11 -6.46 4.04
CA PHE A 24 -6.35 -6.85 2.65
C PHE A 24 -5.04 -6.87 1.86
N ILE A 25 -4.23 -5.81 1.94
CA ILE A 25 -2.97 -5.74 1.20
C ILE A 25 -2.03 -6.87 1.63
N LEU A 26 -1.88 -7.07 2.95
CA LEU A 26 -1.03 -8.13 3.48
C LEU A 26 -1.48 -9.53 3.08
N SER A 27 -2.80 -9.80 3.06
CA SER A 27 -3.30 -11.14 2.76
C SER A 27 -3.22 -11.50 1.27
N ASN A 28 -3.19 -10.50 0.37
CA ASN A 28 -3.23 -10.72 -1.08
C ASN A 28 -1.89 -10.49 -1.78
N TYR A 29 -0.99 -9.69 -1.19
CA TYR A 29 0.25 -9.27 -1.84
C TYR A 29 1.46 -9.54 -0.94
N TRP A 30 2.24 -10.56 -1.28
CA TRP A 30 3.42 -10.96 -0.50
C TRP A 30 4.55 -9.92 -0.59
N GLU A 31 4.71 -9.27 -1.75
CA GLU A 31 5.67 -8.20 -1.95
C GLU A 31 5.08 -6.87 -1.45
N THR A 32 4.95 -6.78 -0.13
CA THR A 32 4.57 -5.54 0.56
C THR A 32 5.81 -4.87 1.14
N TYR A 33 5.81 -3.55 1.21
CA TYR A 33 6.83 -2.70 1.82
C TYR A 33 6.14 -1.76 2.80
N TYR A 34 6.76 -1.54 3.95
CA TYR A 34 6.21 -0.62 4.95
C TYR A 34 7.00 0.66 4.95
N VAL A 35 6.30 1.77 4.72
CA VAL A 35 6.87 3.11 4.68
C VAL A 35 6.32 3.97 5.81
N GLU A 36 6.98 5.08 6.08
CA GLU A 36 6.54 6.06 7.06
C GLU A 36 5.26 6.78 6.61
N PRO A 37 4.39 7.21 7.56
CA PRO A 37 3.23 8.02 7.25
C PRO A 37 3.64 9.34 6.60
N GLY A 38 2.92 9.75 5.57
CA GLY A 38 3.26 10.95 4.80
C GLY A 38 4.28 10.70 3.68
N TYR A 39 4.76 9.46 3.50
CA TYR A 39 5.54 9.09 2.32
C TYR A 39 4.78 9.43 1.03
N THR A 40 5.53 9.84 0.02
CA THR A 40 4.98 10.29 -1.26
C THR A 40 5.24 9.24 -2.32
N VAL A 41 4.16 8.65 -2.83
CA VAL A 41 4.17 7.69 -3.93
C VAL A 41 3.65 8.40 -5.17
N LEU A 42 4.46 8.54 -6.22
CA LEU A 42 4.04 9.22 -7.46
C LEU A 42 3.48 10.64 -7.22
N GLY A 43 4.05 11.37 -6.26
CA GLY A 43 3.54 12.69 -5.86
C GLY A 43 2.26 12.68 -5.00
N LEU A 44 1.66 11.51 -4.77
CA LEU A 44 0.52 11.31 -3.86
C LEU A 44 1.04 11.11 -2.45
N ARG A 45 0.68 12.03 -1.55
CA ARG A 45 1.00 11.90 -0.13
C ARG A 45 0.07 10.89 0.51
N ILE A 46 0.64 9.79 1.01
CA ILE A 46 -0.15 8.72 1.62
C ILE A 46 -0.30 8.97 3.10
N LEU A 47 -1.55 8.88 3.57
CA LEU A 47 -1.90 9.04 4.98
C LEU A 47 -1.94 7.67 5.65
N GLY A 48 -1.33 7.59 6.81
CA GLY A 48 -1.34 6.42 7.69
C GLY A 48 -1.01 6.86 9.12
N ASP A 49 -1.02 5.90 10.04
CA ASP A 49 -0.77 6.15 11.46
C ASP A 49 0.70 5.85 11.82
N GLU A 50 1.05 4.58 12.06
CA GLU A 50 2.44 4.18 12.34
C GLU A 50 3.26 3.83 11.10
N TYR A 51 2.74 2.96 10.24
CA TYR A 51 3.37 2.55 8.98
C TYR A 51 2.33 2.29 7.90
N VAL A 52 2.71 2.55 6.65
CA VAL A 52 1.87 2.39 5.47
C VAL A 52 2.31 1.21 4.62
N PRO A 53 1.44 0.22 4.36
CA PRO A 53 1.74 -0.86 3.45
C PRO A 53 1.66 -0.36 1.99
N ILE A 54 2.72 -0.58 1.22
CA ILE A 54 2.75 -0.42 -0.23
C ILE A 54 3.13 -1.74 -0.85
N ALA A 55 2.24 -2.33 -1.63
CA ALA A 55 2.49 -3.59 -2.29
C ALA A 55 2.82 -3.42 -3.78
N VAL A 56 3.61 -4.35 -4.29
CA VAL A 56 3.84 -4.54 -5.72
C VAL A 56 3.06 -5.78 -6.14
N GLU A 57 2.22 -5.64 -7.17
CA GLU A 57 1.45 -6.77 -7.68
C GLU A 57 2.36 -7.74 -8.47
N ASP A 58 2.19 -9.03 -8.21
CA ASP A 58 3.06 -10.09 -8.72
C ASP A 58 3.25 -10.10 -10.24
N ASN A 59 4.51 -10.17 -10.68
CA ASN A 59 4.90 -10.17 -12.09
C ASN A 59 4.37 -8.97 -12.90
N THR A 60 4.02 -7.87 -12.23
CA THR A 60 3.60 -6.63 -12.88
C THR A 60 4.41 -5.44 -12.38
N ASN A 61 4.13 -4.27 -12.96
CA ASN A 61 4.64 -2.98 -12.50
C ASN A 61 3.51 -2.15 -11.86
N ASN A 62 2.52 -2.81 -11.25
CA ASN A 62 1.40 -2.14 -10.60
C ASN A 62 1.68 -1.98 -9.10
N LEU A 63 1.32 -0.82 -8.56
CA LEU A 63 1.43 -0.51 -7.14
C LEU A 63 0.06 -0.58 -6.46
N ILE A 64 0.01 -1.22 -5.31
CA ILE A 64 -1.18 -1.31 -4.48
C ILE A 64 -0.94 -0.47 -3.23
N ILE A 65 -1.74 0.57 -3.04
CA ILE A 65 -1.58 1.50 -1.93
C ILE A 65 -2.91 1.78 -1.24
N PRO A 66 -2.91 1.95 0.09
CA PRO A 66 -4.05 2.55 0.77
C PRO A 66 -4.06 4.05 0.46
N TYR A 67 -5.22 4.58 0.09
CA TYR A 67 -5.44 5.98 -0.17
C TYR A 67 -6.61 6.48 0.68
N THR A 68 -6.28 7.25 1.72
CA THR A 68 -7.28 7.72 2.70
C THR A 68 -7.81 9.10 2.30
N LYS A 69 -9.13 9.19 2.11
CA LYS A 69 -9.83 10.47 1.99
C LYS A 69 -10.52 10.81 3.32
N PRO A 70 -10.30 12.01 3.90
CA PRO A 70 -10.86 12.38 5.20
C PRO A 70 -12.39 12.24 5.29
N CYS A 71 -13.09 12.44 4.18
CA CYS A 71 -14.55 12.42 4.12
C CYS A 71 -15.16 11.05 3.76
N MET A 72 -14.37 10.10 3.24
CA MET A 72 -14.90 8.87 2.63
C MET A 72 -14.24 7.58 3.15
N GLY A 73 -13.25 7.70 4.05
CA GLY A 73 -12.49 6.57 4.57
C GLY A 73 -11.31 6.19 3.69
N THR A 74 -10.77 4.98 3.91
CA THR A 74 -9.61 4.46 3.20
C THR A 74 -10.05 3.58 2.02
N PHE A 75 -9.38 3.78 0.90
CA PHE A 75 -9.52 2.98 -0.31
C PHE A 75 -8.24 2.19 -0.51
N VAL A 76 -8.32 1.00 -1.10
CA VAL A 76 -7.15 0.32 -1.65
C VAL A 76 -7.18 0.50 -3.15
N VAL A 77 -6.15 1.13 -3.70
CA VAL A 77 -6.06 1.44 -5.14
C VAL A 77 -4.89 0.72 -5.77
N ARG A 78 -5.12 0.16 -6.96
CA ARG A 78 -4.10 -0.35 -7.86
C ARG A 78 -3.76 0.75 -8.84
N ILE A 79 -2.53 1.26 -8.81
CA ILE A 79 -2.00 2.16 -9.85
C ILE A 79 -1.24 1.30 -10.86
N LYS A 80 -1.60 1.39 -12.13
CA LYS A 80 -1.07 0.52 -13.17
C LYS A 80 0.17 1.09 -13.85
N ASN A 81 1.06 0.19 -14.25
CA ASN A 81 2.20 0.47 -15.14
C ASN A 81 3.11 1.62 -14.68
N VAL A 82 3.63 1.52 -13.45
CA VAL A 82 4.52 2.52 -12.82
C VAL A 82 5.89 1.92 -12.48
N PRO A 83 6.65 1.43 -13.49
CA PRO A 83 7.88 0.67 -13.28
C PRO A 83 8.97 1.44 -12.52
N GLU A 84 9.09 2.75 -12.76
CA GLU A 84 10.11 3.60 -12.12
C GLU A 84 9.89 3.70 -10.60
N GLU A 85 8.64 3.86 -10.17
CA GLU A 85 8.32 3.95 -8.75
C GLU A 85 8.42 2.59 -8.05
N VAL A 86 8.01 1.51 -8.73
CA VAL A 86 8.22 0.14 -8.25
C VAL A 86 9.70 -0.12 -7.98
N GLU A 87 10.57 0.24 -8.92
CA GLU A 87 12.01 0.08 -8.74
C GLU A 87 12.57 0.95 -7.61
N ARG A 88 12.08 2.20 -7.49
CA ARG A 88 12.45 3.10 -6.41
C ARG A 88 12.11 2.52 -5.04
N ILE A 89 10.88 2.02 -4.84
CA ILE A 89 10.44 1.43 -3.57
C ILE A 89 11.29 0.19 -3.23
N ARG A 90 11.50 -0.70 -4.21
CA ARG A 90 12.35 -1.90 -4.05
C ARG A 90 13.78 -1.58 -3.60
N LYS A 91 14.34 -0.45 -4.05
CA LYS A 91 15.69 0.01 -3.68
C LYS A 91 15.71 0.76 -2.34
N SER A 92 14.66 1.50 -2.02
CA SER A 92 14.61 2.37 -0.85
C SER A 92 14.19 1.67 0.44
N TYR A 93 13.42 0.58 0.35
CA TYR A 93 12.88 -0.10 1.53
C TYR A 93 13.22 -1.59 1.53
N GLU A 94 13.63 -2.08 2.70
CA GLU A 94 13.86 -3.51 2.91
C GLU A 94 12.57 -4.23 3.30
N LYS A 95 12.41 -5.48 2.86
CA LYS A 95 11.26 -6.36 3.19
C LYS A 95 11.26 -6.84 4.65
N THR A 96 12.24 -6.46 5.45
CA THR A 96 12.43 -6.93 6.83
C THR A 96 11.29 -6.50 7.76
N ILE A 97 10.75 -5.30 7.57
CA ILE A 97 9.60 -4.80 8.32
C ILE A 97 8.32 -5.53 7.87
N THR A 98 8.19 -5.80 6.57
CA THR A 98 7.10 -6.60 6.01
C THR A 98 7.01 -7.98 6.64
N LEU A 99 8.13 -8.69 6.75
CA LEU A 99 8.16 -10.03 7.35
C LEU A 99 7.79 -10.00 8.84
N LYS A 100 8.16 -8.94 9.57
CA LYS A 100 7.77 -8.76 10.97
C LYS A 100 6.27 -8.54 11.10
N GLN A 101 5.69 -7.67 10.28
CA GLN A 101 4.24 -7.40 10.29
C GLN A 101 3.43 -8.61 9.81
N TRP A 102 3.88 -9.31 8.77
CA TRP A 102 3.30 -10.58 8.33
C TRP A 102 3.28 -11.62 9.45
N ARG A 103 4.39 -11.79 10.18
CA ARG A 103 4.47 -12.71 11.32
C ARG A 103 3.53 -12.31 12.45
N LYS A 104 3.42 -11.01 12.75
CA LYS A 104 2.52 -10.49 13.77
C LYS A 104 1.04 -10.70 13.38
N HIS A 105 0.69 -10.48 12.12
CA HIS A 105 -0.66 -10.73 11.60
C HIS A 105 -1.01 -12.21 11.58
N ALA A 106 -0.07 -13.07 11.19
CA ALA A 106 -0.24 -14.51 11.24
C ALA A 106 -0.44 -15.05 12.67
N ASP A 107 0.26 -14.49 13.65
CA ASP A 107 0.10 -14.85 15.08
C ASP A 107 -1.25 -14.40 15.66
N ASP A 108 -1.74 -13.22 15.27
CA ASP A 108 -3.03 -12.66 15.71
C ASP A 108 -4.24 -13.49 15.20
N LYS A 109 -4.13 -14.10 14.01
CA LYS A 109 -5.19 -14.96 13.44
C LYS A 109 -5.31 -16.37 14.07
N ILE A 110 -4.35 -16.79 14.89
CA ILE A 110 -4.31 -18.14 15.50
C ILE A 110 -4.88 -18.14 16.93
N LYS A 111 -5.12 -16.97 17.53
CA LYS A 111 -5.79 -16.82 18.84
C LYS A 111 -7.31 -16.65 18.70
#